data_AF-A0AA39UWJ8-F1
#
_entry.id   AF-A0AA39UWJ8-F1
#
_cell.length_a   1.000
_cell.length_b   1.000
_cell.length_c   1.000
_cell.angle_alpha   90.00
_cell.angle_beta   90.00
_cell.angle_gamma   90.00
#
_symmetry.space_group_name_H-M   'P 1'
#
loop_
_entity.id
_entity.type
_entity.pdbx_description
1 polymer ?
#
loop_
_entity_poly.entity_id
_entity_poly.type
_entity_poly.pdbx_seq_one_letter_code
_entity_poly.pdbx_strand_id
1 'polypeptide(L)'
;MSPSPLSIPVMMSVVVLILISLMPAQSSSSSPTLTITPRILKKSGDTVLIEWSNVSSPSNLDWLGIYSPPDSSHDCFIGYKFLNSSPSWASGSGSISLPLTNLRSKYSFRIFRWTQSEVDLTKLDQDHNPLPGTAHLLSQSNPLGFAAGRGPEQVHLAFTDEESEMRVMFLAEDAEKRYVRYGEEEEEMDEVAVARVERYERDDMCDAPANSSVGWRDPGWVFDGVIKGLKKGVRLEVIQKAGVRFIVLCHGMKTQMKP
;
A
#
# COMPACT_ATOMS: atom_id res chain seq x y z
N MET A 1 26.69 45.97 -93.35
CA MET A 1 27.30 44.64 -93.26
C MET A 1 26.64 43.90 -92.11
N SER A 2 25.95 42.78 -92.39
CA SER A 2 25.66 41.80 -91.33
C SER A 2 26.98 41.04 -91.01
N PRO A 3 27.11 40.33 -89.87
CA PRO A 3 26.30 39.13 -89.61
C PRO A 3 25.84 38.92 -88.15
N SER A 4 24.79 38.10 -88.02
CA SER A 4 24.39 37.35 -86.81
C SER A 4 25.30 36.10 -86.63
N PRO A 5 24.99 35.16 -85.71
CA PRO A 5 24.96 35.19 -84.25
C PRO A 5 25.99 34.19 -83.66
N LEU A 6 26.18 34.12 -82.33
CA LEU A 6 26.69 32.91 -81.69
C LEU A 6 26.15 32.73 -80.27
N SER A 7 25.69 31.52 -80.01
CA SER A 7 25.00 31.04 -78.81
C SER A 7 25.98 30.30 -77.86
N ILE A 8 25.47 29.96 -76.65
CA ILE A 8 25.91 28.89 -75.69
C ILE A 8 26.87 29.38 -74.58
N PRO A 9 26.86 28.86 -73.32
CA PRO A 9 25.80 28.24 -72.50
C PRO A 9 25.65 28.88 -71.08
N VAL A 10 24.58 28.46 -70.41
CA VAL A 10 24.32 28.56 -68.97
C VAL A 10 25.26 27.65 -68.19
N MET A 11 25.97 28.15 -67.17
CA MET A 11 26.40 27.31 -66.04
C MET A 11 26.64 28.13 -64.76
N MET A 12 25.95 27.68 -63.70
CA MET A 12 26.34 27.69 -62.29
C MET A 12 26.34 29.02 -61.53
N SER A 13 25.27 29.23 -60.76
CA SER A 13 25.39 29.47 -59.31
C SER A 13 24.02 29.33 -58.66
N VAL A 14 23.73 28.14 -58.13
CA VAL A 14 22.68 27.96 -57.13
C VAL A 14 23.39 27.59 -55.83
N VAL A 15 23.75 28.60 -55.05
CA VAL A 15 24.11 28.42 -53.64
C VAL A 15 22.78 28.25 -52.89
N VAL A 16 22.39 27.00 -52.65
CA VAL A 16 21.26 26.68 -51.78
C VAL A 16 21.70 26.93 -50.33
N LEU A 17 21.30 28.07 -49.77
CA LEU A 17 21.35 28.31 -48.32
C LEU A 17 20.29 27.42 -47.66
N ILE A 18 20.70 26.23 -47.21
CA ILE A 18 19.90 25.40 -46.32
C ILE A 18 19.93 26.07 -44.93
N LEU A 19 18.95 26.93 -44.66
CA LEU A 19 18.57 27.31 -43.30
C LEU A 19 17.86 26.09 -42.67
N ILE A 20 18.61 25.21 -42.02
CA ILE A 20 18.02 24.29 -41.04
C ILE A 20 17.48 25.17 -39.93
N SER A 21 16.17 25.42 -39.94
CA SER A 21 15.46 25.91 -38.79
C SER A 21 15.64 24.88 -37.67
N LEU A 22 16.51 25.16 -36.70
CA LEU A 22 16.45 24.51 -35.40
C LEU A 22 15.13 24.95 -34.76
N MET A 23 14.06 24.23 -35.07
CA MET A 23 12.88 24.27 -34.24
C MET A 23 13.28 23.57 -32.93
N PRO A 24 13.22 24.24 -31.77
CA PRO A 24 13.35 23.53 -30.51
C PRO A 24 12.26 22.46 -30.49
N ALA A 25 12.65 21.20 -30.36
CA ALA A 25 11.71 20.12 -30.09
C ALA A 25 10.93 20.54 -28.85
N GLN A 26 9.66 20.92 -29.02
CA GLN A 26 8.77 21.13 -27.90
C GLN A 26 8.65 19.79 -27.21
N SER A 27 9.38 19.64 -26.09
CA SER A 27 9.09 18.59 -25.14
C SER A 27 7.68 18.88 -24.64
N SER A 28 6.72 18.11 -25.14
CA SER A 28 5.41 18.02 -24.51
C SER A 28 5.66 17.48 -23.11
N SER A 29 5.79 18.36 -22.12
CA SER A 29 5.86 17.95 -20.72
C SER A 29 4.47 17.47 -20.34
N SER A 30 4.16 16.21 -20.67
CA SER A 30 3.03 15.51 -20.08
C SER A 30 3.22 15.50 -18.57
N SER A 31 2.17 15.85 -17.83
CA SER A 31 2.20 15.77 -16.37
C SER A 31 2.49 14.32 -15.94
N PRO A 32 3.31 14.10 -14.90
CA PRO A 32 3.58 12.76 -14.39
C PRO A 32 2.27 12.05 -14.02
N THR A 33 2.05 10.85 -14.55
CA THR A 33 0.86 10.05 -14.26
C THR A 33 1.20 8.91 -13.32
N LEU A 34 0.29 8.61 -12.39
CA LEU A 34 0.40 7.52 -11.43
C LEU A 34 -0.89 6.71 -11.41
N THR A 35 -0.83 5.46 -11.86
CA THR A 35 -1.96 4.55 -11.96
C THR A 35 -1.79 3.35 -11.04
N ILE A 36 -2.91 2.80 -10.59
CA ILE A 36 -2.96 1.67 -9.68
C ILE A 36 -3.96 0.62 -10.15
N THR A 37 -3.56 -0.65 -10.10
CA THR A 37 -4.40 -1.77 -10.51
C THR A 37 -4.17 -2.98 -9.58
N PRO A 38 -5.22 -3.58 -8.98
CA PRO A 38 -6.62 -3.13 -8.98
C PRO A 38 -6.85 -1.94 -8.02
N ARG A 39 -7.99 -1.27 -8.13
CA ARG A 39 -8.41 -0.22 -7.16
C ARG A 39 -9.07 -0.77 -5.89
N ILE A 40 -9.44 -2.05 -5.90
CA ILE A 40 -10.07 -2.73 -4.76
C ILE A 40 -9.35 -4.06 -4.56
N LEU A 41 -8.71 -4.23 -3.41
CA LEU A 41 -8.09 -5.49 -2.99
C LEU A 41 -9.10 -6.37 -2.27
N LYS A 42 -8.94 -7.69 -2.41
CA LYS A 42 -9.87 -8.67 -1.86
C LYS A 42 -9.47 -9.13 -0.46
N LYS A 43 -8.20 -9.10 -0.07
CA LYS A 43 -7.76 -9.47 1.27
C LYS A 43 -6.44 -8.82 1.62
N SER A 44 -6.16 -8.72 2.92
CA SER A 44 -4.84 -8.31 3.41
C SER A 44 -3.75 -9.22 2.83
N GLY A 45 -2.66 -8.63 2.37
CA GLY A 45 -1.57 -9.30 1.67
C GLY A 45 -1.75 -9.40 0.15
N ASP A 46 -2.91 -9.03 -0.40
CA ASP A 46 -3.06 -8.89 -1.85
C ASP A 46 -2.16 -7.78 -2.38
N THR A 47 -1.71 -7.97 -3.62
CA THR A 47 -0.76 -7.07 -4.28
C THR A 47 -1.46 -6.04 -5.15
N VAL A 48 -1.05 -4.78 -5.03
CA VAL A 48 -1.35 -3.72 -6.01
C VAL A 48 -0.16 -3.54 -6.94
N LEU A 49 -0.44 -3.40 -8.24
CA LEU A 49 0.50 -2.88 -9.23
C LEU A 49 0.35 -1.36 -9.30
N ILE A 50 1.46 -0.66 -9.07
CA ILE A 50 1.56 0.80 -9.18
C ILE A 50 2.46 1.09 -10.38
N GLU A 51 1.97 1.90 -11.31
CA GLU A 51 2.68 2.27 -12.53
C GLU A 51 2.74 3.78 -12.67
N TRP A 52 3.88 4.30 -13.13
CA TRP A 52 4.05 5.70 -13.42
C TRP A 52 4.68 5.93 -14.78
N SER A 53 4.44 7.11 -15.33
CA SER A 53 5.09 7.58 -16.55
C SER A 53 5.16 9.10 -16.57
N ASN A 54 5.93 9.63 -17.51
CA ASN A 54 6.12 11.07 -17.72
C ASN A 54 6.75 11.82 -16.54
N VAL A 55 7.54 11.14 -15.68
CA VAL A 55 8.38 11.81 -14.68
C VAL A 55 9.50 12.54 -15.42
N SER A 56 9.44 13.87 -15.47
CA SER A 56 10.45 14.69 -16.13
C SER A 56 11.73 14.76 -15.31
N SER A 57 12.90 14.64 -15.93
CA SER A 57 14.21 14.64 -15.24
C SER A 57 14.27 13.66 -14.06
N PRO A 58 14.11 12.33 -14.28
CA PRO A 58 14.10 11.34 -13.21
C PRO A 58 15.38 11.37 -12.37
N SER A 59 15.22 11.27 -11.06
CA SER A 59 16.32 11.19 -10.09
C SER A 59 16.34 9.82 -9.42
N ASN A 60 17.53 9.35 -9.04
CA ASN A 60 17.68 8.13 -8.23
C ASN A 60 17.08 8.29 -6.81
N LEU A 61 16.80 9.51 -6.40
CA LEU A 61 16.16 9.86 -5.12
C LEU A 61 14.65 10.11 -5.26
N ASP A 62 14.09 10.13 -6.48
CA ASP A 62 12.63 10.19 -6.65
C ASP A 62 12.01 8.96 -5.99
N TRP A 63 10.89 9.15 -5.28
CA TRP A 63 10.33 8.12 -4.42
C TRP A 63 8.81 8.11 -4.42
N LEU A 64 8.26 6.94 -4.13
CA LEU A 64 6.85 6.64 -3.96
C LEU A 64 6.53 6.58 -2.47
N GLY A 65 5.68 7.49 -1.99
CA GLY A 65 5.11 7.46 -0.64
C GLY A 65 3.80 6.70 -0.59
N ILE A 66 3.60 5.96 0.50
CA ILE A 66 2.41 5.16 0.80
C ILE A 66 1.64 5.87 1.92
N TYR A 67 0.36 6.15 1.70
CA TYR A 67 -0.49 6.90 2.64
C TYR A 67 -1.76 6.14 2.93
N SER A 68 -2.14 6.08 4.21
CA SER A 68 -3.45 5.63 4.65
C SER A 68 -3.77 6.34 5.97
N PRO A 69 -4.84 7.14 6.06
CA PRO A 69 -5.83 7.42 5.03
C PRO A 69 -5.29 8.32 3.89
N PRO A 70 -6.00 8.40 2.74
CA PRO A 70 -5.52 9.12 1.55
C PRO A 70 -5.32 10.63 1.71
N ASP A 71 -5.98 11.23 2.70
CA ASP A 71 -5.98 12.65 3.05
C ASP A 71 -4.89 13.03 4.06
N SER A 72 -4.07 12.06 4.50
CA SER A 72 -2.90 12.32 5.34
C SER A 72 -1.99 13.39 4.71
N SER A 73 -1.44 14.27 5.54
CA SER A 73 -0.43 15.25 5.09
C SER A 73 0.79 14.56 4.47
N HIS A 74 1.53 15.28 3.63
CA HIS A 74 2.63 14.68 2.86
C HIS A 74 3.77 14.14 3.74
N ASP A 75 4.02 14.75 4.89
CA ASP A 75 5.00 14.29 5.89
C ASP A 75 4.55 13.04 6.67
N CYS A 76 3.29 12.62 6.55
CA CYS A 76 2.71 11.50 7.29
C CYS A 76 2.53 10.23 6.42
N PHE A 77 3.56 9.89 5.65
CA PHE A 77 3.59 8.61 4.94
C PHE A 77 3.82 7.44 5.90
N ILE A 78 3.21 6.29 5.62
CA ILE A 78 3.38 5.06 6.43
C ILE A 78 4.44 4.11 5.87
N GLY A 79 5.00 4.45 4.71
CA GLY A 79 6.05 3.70 4.04
C GLY A 79 6.45 4.37 2.74
N TYR A 80 7.59 3.96 2.19
CA TYR A 80 8.08 4.49 0.93
C TYR A 80 8.90 3.47 0.14
N LYS A 81 9.07 3.72 -1.16
CA LYS A 81 9.99 3.02 -2.05
C LYS A 81 10.62 4.00 -3.03
N PHE A 82 11.93 3.93 -3.24
CA PHE A 82 12.57 4.70 -4.30
C PHE A 82 12.13 4.19 -5.68
N LEU A 83 11.93 5.10 -6.63
CA LEU A 83 11.53 4.73 -7.99
C LEU A 83 12.65 3.97 -8.72
N ASN A 84 13.90 4.20 -8.31
CA ASN A 84 15.07 3.53 -8.89
C ASN A 84 15.10 2.00 -8.71
N SER A 85 14.20 1.45 -7.88
CA SER A 85 14.02 0.00 -7.78
C SER A 85 13.40 -0.62 -9.03
N SER A 86 12.73 0.18 -9.88
CA SER A 86 12.14 -0.28 -11.14
C SER A 86 13.14 -0.14 -12.28
N PRO A 87 13.50 -1.17 -13.06
CA PRO A 87 14.56 -1.08 -14.07
C PRO A 87 14.38 0.04 -15.11
N SER A 88 13.14 0.42 -15.44
CA SER A 88 12.84 1.45 -16.42
C SER A 88 12.82 2.89 -15.86
N TRP A 89 13.02 3.08 -14.56
CA TRP A 89 12.84 4.37 -13.86
C TRP A 89 13.52 5.56 -14.55
N ALA A 90 14.72 5.34 -15.10
CA ALA A 90 15.53 6.38 -15.74
C ALA A 90 14.88 6.96 -17.00
N SER A 91 13.92 6.24 -17.60
CA SER A 91 13.10 6.74 -18.72
C SER A 91 11.95 7.66 -18.28
N GLY A 92 11.77 7.85 -16.97
CA GLY A 92 10.63 8.57 -16.40
C GLY A 92 9.37 7.72 -16.26
N SER A 93 9.48 6.41 -16.49
CA SER A 93 8.38 5.45 -16.36
C SER A 93 8.82 4.19 -15.62
N GLY A 94 7.91 3.56 -14.90
CA GLY A 94 8.23 2.35 -14.17
C GLY A 94 7.04 1.79 -13.44
N SER A 95 7.29 0.69 -12.74
CA SER A 95 6.27 0.00 -11.97
C SER A 95 6.85 -0.66 -10.73
N ILE A 96 6.02 -0.76 -9.70
CA ILE A 96 6.30 -1.46 -8.44
C ILE A 96 5.03 -2.21 -8.03
N SER A 97 5.22 -3.46 -7.59
CA SER A 97 4.15 -4.28 -7.01
C SER A 97 4.33 -4.36 -5.50
N LEU A 98 3.29 -4.02 -4.73
CA LEU A 98 3.33 -4.00 -3.27
C LEU A 98 2.20 -4.85 -2.67
N PRO A 99 2.48 -5.82 -1.78
CA PRO A 99 1.45 -6.41 -0.95
C PRO A 99 0.98 -5.37 0.08
N LEU A 100 -0.33 -5.19 0.23
CA LEU A 100 -0.89 -4.24 1.19
C LEU A 100 -1.62 -4.95 2.32
N THR A 101 -1.38 -4.50 3.54
CA THR A 101 -2.19 -4.88 4.70
C THR A 101 -3.49 -4.08 4.71
N ASN A 102 -4.61 -4.68 5.11
CA ASN A 102 -5.81 -3.89 5.35
C ASN A 102 -5.66 -3.10 6.66
N LEU A 103 -5.44 -1.78 6.56
CA LEU A 103 -5.37 -0.87 7.71
C LEU A 103 -6.70 -0.18 8.02
N ARG A 104 -7.82 -0.71 7.49
CA ARG A 104 -9.20 -0.21 7.67
C ARG A 104 -9.50 1.17 7.07
N SER A 105 -8.48 1.89 6.64
CA SER A 105 -8.57 3.09 5.81
C SER A 105 -8.13 2.79 4.37
N LYS A 106 -8.63 3.59 3.42
CA LYS A 106 -8.15 3.54 2.02
C LYS A 106 -6.67 3.92 1.95
N TYR A 107 -6.03 3.52 0.86
CA TYR A 107 -4.67 3.88 0.52
C TYR A 107 -4.64 4.96 -0.56
N SER A 108 -3.59 5.76 -0.59
CA SER A 108 -3.16 6.49 -1.78
C SER A 108 -1.65 6.46 -1.91
N PHE A 109 -1.18 6.65 -3.13
CA PHE A 109 0.25 6.68 -3.45
C PHE A 109 0.59 8.02 -4.05
N ARG A 110 1.78 8.52 -3.72
CA ARG A 110 2.25 9.82 -4.19
C ARG A 110 3.70 9.71 -4.61
N ILE A 111 4.05 10.31 -5.74
CA ILE A 111 5.45 10.42 -6.17
C ILE A 111 5.97 11.79 -5.76
N PHE A 112 7.14 11.81 -5.16
CA PHE A 112 7.86 13.04 -4.83
C PHE A 112 9.23 13.05 -5.49
N ARG A 113 9.69 14.26 -5.78
CA ARG A 113 11.09 14.53 -6.07
C ARG A 113 11.83 14.83 -4.79
N TRP A 114 12.98 14.19 -4.64
CA TRP A 114 13.93 14.52 -3.59
C TRP A 114 15.31 14.71 -4.21
N THR A 115 16.03 15.74 -3.76
CA THR A 115 17.33 16.09 -4.31
C THR A 115 18.43 15.90 -3.26
N GLN A 116 19.67 15.65 -3.73
CA GLN A 116 20.79 15.42 -2.84
C GLN A 116 21.07 16.59 -1.89
N SER A 117 20.78 17.82 -2.32
CA SER A 117 20.90 19.04 -1.51
C SER A 117 19.89 19.14 -0.38
N GLU A 118 18.78 18.40 -0.46
CA GLU A 118 17.70 18.38 0.54
C GLU A 118 17.81 17.20 1.51
N VAL A 119 18.85 16.39 1.37
CA VAL A 119 19.08 15.25 2.27
C VAL A 119 19.50 15.77 3.64
N ASP A 120 18.63 15.58 4.62
CA ASP A 120 18.88 15.92 6.02
C ASP A 120 19.39 14.68 6.76
N LEU A 121 20.70 14.65 7.03
CA LEU A 121 21.36 13.55 7.74
C LEU A 121 21.01 13.49 9.25
N THR A 122 20.22 14.45 9.75
CA THR A 122 19.71 14.41 11.13
C THR A 122 18.35 13.72 11.23
N LYS A 123 17.64 13.55 10.11
CA LYS A 123 16.34 12.89 10.04
C LYS A 123 16.50 11.49 9.47
N LEU A 124 16.75 10.53 10.35
CA LEU A 124 17.00 9.15 9.98
C LEU A 124 15.85 8.24 10.42
N ASP A 125 15.66 7.14 9.68
CA ASP A 125 14.85 6.02 10.14
C ASP A 125 15.59 5.17 11.21
N GLN A 126 14.95 4.09 11.66
CA GLN A 126 15.52 3.20 12.68
C GLN A 126 16.81 2.51 12.23
N ASP A 127 16.97 2.33 10.92
CA ASP A 127 18.14 1.72 10.28
C ASP A 127 19.22 2.76 9.92
N HIS A 128 19.06 4.00 10.38
CA HIS A 128 19.95 5.15 10.13
C HIS A 128 19.98 5.61 8.66
N ASN A 129 18.95 5.33 7.88
CA ASN A 129 18.82 5.88 6.52
C ASN A 129 18.12 7.24 6.56
N PRO A 130 18.56 8.23 5.76
CA PRO A 130 17.88 9.51 5.64
C PRO A 130 16.44 9.36 5.15
N LEU A 131 15.50 9.98 5.87
CA LEU A 131 14.09 10.00 5.51
C LEU A 131 13.85 10.95 4.33
N PRO A 132 13.07 10.52 3.31
CA PRO A 132 12.89 11.30 2.10
C PRO A 132 12.02 12.54 2.34
N GLY A 133 12.42 13.66 1.72
CA GLY A 133 11.69 14.92 1.77
C GLY A 133 10.43 14.95 0.91
N THR A 134 9.42 15.71 1.34
CA THR A 134 8.06 15.72 0.77
C THR A 134 7.68 17.05 0.09
N ALA A 135 8.65 17.94 -0.11
CA ALA A 135 8.42 19.30 -0.62
C ALA A 135 7.90 19.33 -2.07
N HIS A 136 8.32 18.37 -2.90
CA HIS A 136 8.07 18.40 -4.35
C HIS A 136 7.17 17.25 -4.79
N LEU A 137 5.85 17.39 -4.62
CA LEU A 137 4.88 16.43 -5.13
C LEU A 137 4.85 16.46 -6.67
N LEU A 138 5.02 15.30 -7.30
CA LEU A 138 4.96 15.16 -8.77
C LEU A 138 3.62 14.58 -9.25
N SER A 139 3.07 13.60 -8.53
CA SER A 139 1.81 12.95 -8.91
C SER A 139 1.17 12.24 -7.72
N GLN A 140 -0.13 12.01 -7.78
CA GLN A 140 -0.90 11.26 -6.77
C GLN A 140 -1.89 10.31 -7.44
N SER A 141 -2.01 9.10 -6.90
CA SER A 141 -2.95 8.10 -7.39
C SER A 141 -4.37 8.39 -6.92
N ASN A 142 -5.35 7.81 -7.62
CA ASN A 142 -6.67 7.63 -7.03
C ASN A 142 -6.59 6.74 -5.77
N PRO A 143 -7.54 6.86 -4.82
CA PRO A 143 -7.57 6.01 -3.65
C PRO A 143 -7.77 4.53 -4.02
N LEU A 144 -7.02 3.66 -3.36
CA LEU A 144 -7.19 2.21 -3.36
C LEU A 144 -7.96 1.80 -2.11
N GLY A 145 -8.94 0.93 -2.27
CA GLY A 145 -9.72 0.38 -1.18
C GLY A 145 -9.54 -1.13 -1.01
N PHE A 146 -10.22 -1.62 0.00
CA PHE A 146 -10.37 -3.02 0.33
C PHE A 146 -11.88 -3.34 0.22
N ALA A 147 -12.25 -4.48 -0.37
CA ALA A 147 -13.65 -4.91 -0.45
C ALA A 147 -14.31 -4.97 0.96
N ALA A 148 -15.59 -4.61 1.09
CA ALA A 148 -16.32 -4.74 2.36
C ALA A 148 -16.81 -6.18 2.59
N GLY A 149 -17.23 -6.52 3.80
CA GLY A 149 -17.99 -7.75 4.07
C GLY A 149 -17.17 -9.03 3.96
N ARG A 150 -15.87 -8.95 4.23
CA ARG A 150 -14.94 -10.09 4.13
C ARG A 150 -14.95 -11.00 5.35
N GLY A 151 -15.69 -10.60 6.36
CA GLY A 151 -15.63 -11.20 7.65
C GLY A 151 -14.41 -10.76 8.46
N PRO A 152 -14.15 -11.47 9.55
CA PRO A 152 -13.10 -11.11 10.49
C PRO A 152 -11.69 -11.12 9.91
N GLU A 153 -10.84 -10.26 10.43
CA GLU A 153 -9.43 -10.18 10.07
C GLU A 153 -8.53 -10.28 11.31
N GLN A 154 -7.25 -10.58 11.11
CA GLN A 154 -6.23 -10.62 12.18
C GLN A 154 -6.65 -11.49 13.36
N VAL A 155 -6.98 -12.76 13.10
CA VAL A 155 -7.36 -13.68 14.16
C VAL A 155 -6.13 -14.05 15.00
N HIS A 156 -6.26 -13.89 16.31
CA HIS A 156 -5.26 -14.23 17.31
C HIS A 156 -5.85 -15.21 18.32
N LEU A 157 -5.03 -16.18 18.73
CA LEU A 157 -5.37 -17.13 19.77
C LEU A 157 -4.50 -16.85 20.99
N ALA A 158 -5.10 -16.90 22.17
CA ALA A 158 -4.40 -16.75 23.44
C ALA A 158 -4.96 -17.73 24.47
N PHE A 159 -4.09 -18.22 25.35
CA PHE A 159 -4.53 -18.99 26.51
C PHE A 159 -5.28 -18.07 27.48
N THR A 160 -6.20 -18.67 28.24
CA THR A 160 -6.79 -18.03 29.42
C THR A 160 -6.11 -18.60 30.67
N ASP A 161 -6.61 -18.22 31.84
CA ASP A 161 -6.16 -18.79 33.12
C ASP A 161 -6.68 -20.23 33.32
N GLU A 162 -7.70 -20.65 32.58
CA GLU A 162 -8.27 -22.00 32.63
C GLU A 162 -7.71 -22.88 31.50
N GLU A 163 -7.15 -24.05 31.85
CA GLU A 163 -6.52 -24.97 30.89
C GLU A 163 -7.50 -25.49 29.81
N SER A 164 -8.80 -25.51 30.13
CA SER A 164 -9.87 -25.96 29.23
C SER A 164 -10.52 -24.82 28.45
N GLU A 165 -9.91 -23.64 28.41
CA GLU A 165 -10.41 -22.47 27.71
C GLU A 165 -9.35 -21.83 26.81
N MET A 166 -9.80 -21.25 25.70
CA MET A 166 -8.95 -20.47 24.81
C MET A 166 -9.68 -19.21 24.37
N ARG A 167 -8.94 -18.11 24.29
CA ARG A 167 -9.42 -16.84 23.78
C ARG A 167 -9.16 -16.76 22.27
N VAL A 168 -10.18 -16.34 21.54
CA VAL A 168 -10.17 -16.08 20.10
C VAL A 168 -10.45 -14.60 19.91
N MET A 169 -9.41 -13.85 19.53
CA MET A 169 -9.50 -12.43 19.24
C MET A 169 -9.49 -12.18 17.74
N PHE A 170 -10.25 -11.20 17.27
CA PHE A 170 -10.28 -10.83 15.86
C PHE A 170 -10.80 -9.41 15.66
N LEU A 171 -10.57 -8.85 14.47
CA LEU A 171 -11.06 -7.53 14.07
C LEU A 171 -12.24 -7.63 13.12
N ALA A 172 -13.18 -6.70 13.22
CA ALA A 172 -14.23 -6.52 12.23
C ALA A 172 -14.50 -5.03 11.91
N GLU A 173 -15.30 -4.83 10.86
CA GLU A 173 -15.64 -3.52 10.29
C GLU A 173 -16.70 -2.74 11.09
N ASP A 174 -17.49 -3.42 11.92
CA ASP A 174 -18.58 -2.83 12.71
C ASP A 174 -18.71 -3.51 14.09
N ALA A 175 -19.58 -2.95 14.93
CA ALA A 175 -19.85 -3.43 16.29
C ALA A 175 -20.95 -4.51 16.39
N GLU A 176 -21.47 -5.01 15.26
CA GLU A 176 -22.54 -6.01 15.29
C GLU A 176 -22.14 -7.25 16.06
N LYS A 177 -23.13 -7.90 16.68
CA LYS A 177 -22.90 -9.06 17.52
C LYS A 177 -22.32 -10.22 16.71
N ARG A 178 -21.16 -10.72 17.15
CA ARG A 178 -20.44 -11.83 16.51
C ARG A 178 -20.25 -13.00 17.45
N TYR A 179 -19.98 -14.15 16.85
CA TYR A 179 -19.89 -15.44 17.52
C TYR A 179 -18.69 -16.22 16.99
N VAL A 180 -18.11 -17.03 17.86
CA VAL A 180 -17.08 -18.03 17.52
C VAL A 180 -17.75 -19.39 17.64
N ARG A 181 -17.85 -20.11 16.52
CA ARG A 181 -18.31 -21.50 16.48
C ARG A 181 -17.11 -22.42 16.52
N TYR A 182 -17.20 -23.52 17.26
CA TYR A 182 -16.10 -24.47 17.37
C TYR A 182 -16.60 -25.89 17.57
N GLY A 183 -15.76 -26.87 17.22
CA GLY A 183 -16.05 -28.29 17.31
C GLY A 183 -14.83 -29.15 16.99
N GLU A 184 -14.91 -30.46 17.25
CA GLU A 184 -13.84 -31.41 16.88
C GLU A 184 -13.80 -31.68 15.37
N GLU A 185 -14.94 -31.53 14.68
CA GLU A 185 -15.09 -31.71 13.25
C GLU A 185 -15.69 -30.47 12.56
N GLU A 186 -15.32 -30.22 11.31
CA GLU A 186 -15.77 -29.06 10.53
C GLU A 186 -17.30 -29.03 10.34
N GLU A 187 -17.90 -30.21 10.16
CA GLU A 187 -19.34 -30.35 9.93
C GLU A 187 -20.13 -30.33 11.25
N GLU A 188 -19.46 -30.49 12.40
CA GLU A 188 -20.05 -30.63 13.74
C GLU A 188 -19.54 -29.55 14.71
N MET A 189 -19.69 -28.27 14.34
CA MET A 189 -19.36 -27.12 15.19
C MET A 189 -20.59 -26.61 15.96
N ASP A 190 -21.08 -27.44 16.87
CA ASP A 190 -22.29 -27.16 17.66
C ASP A 190 -22.04 -26.18 18.81
N GLU A 191 -20.79 -26.03 19.25
CA GLU A 191 -20.43 -25.12 20.33
C GLU A 191 -20.30 -23.68 19.83
N VAL A 192 -20.81 -22.73 20.63
CA VAL A 192 -20.85 -21.31 20.28
C VAL A 192 -20.46 -20.43 21.46
N ALA A 193 -19.43 -19.61 21.26
CA ALA A 193 -19.06 -18.54 22.17
C ALA A 193 -19.53 -17.18 21.61
N VAL A 194 -20.17 -16.36 22.44
CA VAL A 194 -20.48 -14.96 22.10
C VAL A 194 -19.20 -14.14 22.24
N ALA A 195 -18.82 -13.41 21.19
CA ALA A 195 -17.67 -12.52 21.26
C ALA A 195 -18.09 -11.15 21.82
N ARG A 196 -17.40 -10.70 22.87
CA ARG A 196 -17.50 -9.34 23.40
C ARG A 196 -16.82 -8.40 22.41
N VAL A 197 -17.34 -7.18 22.27
CA VAL A 197 -16.78 -6.19 21.35
C VAL A 197 -16.25 -4.99 22.13
N GLU A 198 -15.04 -4.57 21.80
CA GLU A 198 -14.35 -3.45 22.42
C GLU A 198 -13.58 -2.66 21.36
N ARG A 199 -13.33 -1.39 21.65
CA ARG A 199 -12.40 -0.52 20.91
C ARG A 199 -11.83 0.51 21.87
N TYR A 200 -10.70 1.08 21.49
CA TYR A 200 -10.14 2.25 22.13
C TYR A 200 -10.23 3.43 21.16
N GLU A 201 -10.33 4.63 21.71
CA GLU A 201 -10.34 5.89 20.99
C GLU A 201 -9.02 6.63 21.17
N ARG A 202 -8.84 7.70 20.39
CA ARG A 202 -7.63 8.54 20.46
C ARG A 202 -7.42 9.10 21.86
N ASP A 203 -8.52 9.49 22.50
CA ASP A 203 -8.49 10.12 23.83
C ASP A 203 -8.09 9.12 24.93
N ASP A 204 -8.10 7.82 24.65
CA ASP A 204 -7.57 6.78 25.56
C ASP A 204 -6.03 6.69 25.51
N MET A 205 -5.38 7.34 24.54
CA MET A 205 -3.92 7.32 24.41
C MET A 205 -3.27 8.36 25.32
N CYS A 206 -2.26 7.94 26.09
CA CYS A 206 -1.63 8.80 27.10
C CYS A 206 -0.83 9.96 26.48
N ASP A 207 0.00 9.66 25.48
CA ASP A 207 1.03 10.59 25.01
C ASP A 207 1.14 10.64 23.48
N ALA A 208 1.78 11.71 23.00
CA ALA A 208 2.14 11.84 21.60
C ALA A 208 3.23 10.81 21.23
N PRO A 209 3.23 10.30 19.97
CA PRO A 209 2.33 10.68 18.89
C PRO A 209 1.00 9.90 18.88
N ALA A 210 0.80 8.91 19.76
CA ALA A 210 -0.37 8.03 19.73
C ALA A 210 -1.69 8.79 19.94
N ASN A 211 -1.69 9.81 20.80
CA ASN A 211 -2.84 10.69 21.05
C ASN A 211 -3.00 11.83 20.02
N SER A 212 -2.12 11.89 19.01
CA SER A 212 -2.13 12.93 17.97
C SER A 212 -2.69 12.40 16.66
N SER A 213 -3.12 13.27 15.75
CA SER A 213 -3.61 12.86 14.43
C SER A 213 -2.60 12.07 13.61
N VAL A 214 -1.30 12.33 13.79
CA VAL A 214 -0.21 11.69 13.03
C VAL A 214 -0.01 10.23 13.43
N GLY A 215 0.00 9.95 14.74
CA GLY A 215 0.22 8.61 15.27
C GLY A 215 -1.05 7.79 15.49
N TRP A 216 -2.22 8.44 15.46
CA TRP A 216 -3.50 7.77 15.66
C TRP A 216 -3.96 7.00 14.42
N ARG A 217 -4.42 5.76 14.65
CA ARG A 217 -5.10 4.92 13.65
C ARG A 217 -6.32 4.29 14.31
N ASP A 218 -7.47 4.37 13.64
CA ASP A 218 -8.67 3.71 14.13
C ASP A 218 -8.44 2.18 14.21
N PRO A 219 -8.59 1.57 15.39
CA PRO A 219 -8.35 0.13 15.56
C PRO A 219 -9.43 -0.74 14.91
N GLY A 220 -10.57 -0.16 14.50
CA GLY A 220 -11.77 -0.88 14.14
C GLY A 220 -12.50 -1.38 15.38
N TRP A 221 -13.07 -2.57 15.28
CA TRP A 221 -13.78 -3.24 16.36
C TRP A 221 -13.07 -4.53 16.72
N VAL A 222 -12.60 -4.64 17.95
CA VAL A 222 -11.92 -5.83 18.48
C VAL A 222 -12.97 -6.73 19.11
N PHE A 223 -13.00 -7.99 18.69
CA PHE A 223 -13.86 -9.00 19.24
C PHE A 223 -13.06 -10.00 20.06
N ASP A 224 -13.56 -10.34 21.24
CA ASP A 224 -12.96 -11.26 22.19
C ASP A 224 -13.99 -12.35 22.54
N GLY A 225 -13.78 -13.56 22.03
CA GLY A 225 -14.58 -14.74 22.35
C GLY A 225 -13.77 -15.78 23.11
N VAL A 226 -14.32 -16.32 24.20
CA VAL A 226 -13.70 -17.41 24.96
C VAL A 226 -14.42 -18.71 24.66
N ILE A 227 -13.71 -19.65 24.02
CA ILE A 227 -14.18 -21.02 23.79
C ILE A 227 -13.80 -21.88 24.99
N LYS A 228 -14.68 -22.81 25.38
CA LYS A 228 -14.60 -23.55 26.65
C LYS A 228 -14.78 -25.05 26.45
N GLY A 229 -14.41 -25.83 27.47
CA GLY A 229 -14.56 -27.30 27.46
C GLY A 229 -13.52 -28.00 26.60
N LEU A 230 -12.36 -27.35 26.38
CA LEU A 230 -11.32 -27.86 25.50
C LEU A 230 -10.59 -29.04 26.14
N LYS A 231 -10.43 -30.12 25.36
CA LYS A 231 -9.67 -31.30 25.77
C LYS A 231 -8.20 -31.14 25.39
N LYS A 232 -7.31 -31.48 26.32
CA LYS A 232 -5.86 -31.46 26.09
C LYS A 232 -5.48 -32.40 24.93
N GLY A 233 -4.66 -31.88 24.03
CA GLY A 233 -4.14 -32.57 22.86
C GLY A 233 -5.12 -32.72 21.70
N VAL A 234 -6.35 -32.22 21.83
CA VAL A 234 -7.37 -32.33 20.79
C VAL A 234 -7.25 -31.17 19.81
N ARG A 235 -7.47 -31.50 18.53
CA ARG A 235 -7.60 -30.55 17.44
C ARG A 235 -9.05 -30.07 17.36
N LEU A 236 -9.25 -28.78 17.23
CA LEU A 236 -10.57 -28.17 17.06
C LEU A 236 -10.60 -27.29 15.82
N GLU A 237 -11.70 -27.34 15.11
CA GLU A 237 -12.04 -26.40 14.06
C GLU A 237 -12.75 -25.19 14.69
N VAL A 238 -12.34 -23.99 14.31
CA VAL A 238 -12.89 -22.73 14.83
C VAL A 238 -13.27 -21.85 13.65
N ILE A 239 -14.53 -21.41 13.61
CA ILE A 239 -15.06 -20.54 12.57
C ILE A 239 -15.73 -19.32 13.20
N GLN A 240 -15.45 -18.16 12.60
CA GLN A 240 -16.17 -16.94 12.91
C GLN A 240 -17.19 -16.68 11.79
N LYS A 241 -18.38 -16.17 12.16
CA LYS A 241 -19.43 -15.88 11.17
C LYS A 241 -18.84 -14.96 10.08
N ALA A 242 -18.93 -15.40 8.81
CA ALA A 242 -18.27 -14.89 7.60
C ALA A 242 -16.98 -15.61 7.13
N GLY A 243 -16.67 -16.80 7.67
CA GLY A 243 -16.02 -17.86 6.88
C GLY A 243 -14.49 -17.99 7.01
N VAL A 244 -13.86 -17.31 7.97
CA VAL A 244 -12.45 -17.57 8.27
C VAL A 244 -12.35 -18.77 9.22
N ARG A 245 -11.58 -19.77 8.80
CA ARG A 245 -11.45 -21.07 9.46
C ARG A 245 -10.05 -21.25 10.02
N PHE A 246 -9.95 -21.78 11.23
CA PHE A 246 -8.66 -22.08 11.84
C PHE A 246 -8.70 -23.38 12.61
N ILE A 247 -7.52 -23.97 12.72
CA ILE A 247 -7.27 -25.21 13.44
C ILE A 247 -6.55 -24.86 14.74
N VAL A 248 -7.15 -25.24 15.86
CA VAL A 248 -6.53 -25.10 17.18
C VAL A 248 -6.05 -26.46 17.64
N LEU A 249 -4.76 -26.59 17.98
CA LEU A 249 -4.22 -27.77 18.66
C LEU A 249 -3.96 -27.39 20.12
N CYS A 250 -4.72 -27.97 21.05
CA CYS A 250 -4.51 -27.77 22.49
C CYS A 250 -3.35 -28.63 23.01
N HIS A 251 -2.17 -28.54 22.41
CA HIS A 251 -0.97 -29.21 22.94
C HIS A 251 -0.06 -28.19 23.60
N GLY A 252 0.58 -28.58 24.70
CA GLY A 252 1.64 -27.78 25.32
C GLY A 252 2.57 -27.21 24.25
N MET A 253 2.51 -25.89 24.08
CA MET A 253 3.44 -25.02 23.37
C MET A 253 3.41 -24.91 21.83
N LYS A 254 2.41 -25.37 21.06
CA LYS A 254 2.32 -25.01 19.61
C LYS A 254 0.90 -24.89 19.03
N THR A 255 0.47 -23.66 18.72
CA THR A 255 -0.64 -23.37 17.79
C THR A 255 -0.11 -23.32 16.35
N GLN A 256 -0.70 -24.07 15.42
CA GLN A 256 -0.38 -24.01 13.98
C GLN A 256 -1.54 -23.37 13.23
N MET A 257 -1.35 -22.14 12.74
CA MET A 257 -2.27 -21.48 11.82
C MET A 257 -2.00 -21.98 10.40
N LYS A 258 -3.01 -22.55 9.74
CA LYS A 258 -2.97 -22.82 8.31
C LYS A 258 -3.87 -21.79 7.60
N PRO A 259 -3.37 -21.06 6.59
CA PRO A 259 -4.15 -20.09 5.83
C PRO A 259 -5.19 -20.75 4.92
#